data_AF-A0AAJ5F6J6-F1
#
_entry.id   AF-A0AAJ5F6J6-F1
#
_cell.length_a   1.000
_cell.length_b   1.000
_cell.length_c   1.000
_cell.angle_alpha   90.00
_cell.angle_beta   90.00
_cell.angle_gamma   90.00
#
_symmetry.space_group_name_H-M   'P 1'
#
loop_
_entity.id
_entity.type
_entity.pdbx_description
1 polymer ?
#
loop_
_entity_poly.entity_id
_entity_poly.type
_entity_poly.pdbx_seq_one_letter_code
_entity_poly.pdbx_strand_id
1 'polypeptide(L)'
;MNDWPLRSAQAREELTEALGDVFEVGRDQAQLLMLSLLTTLIQHQQAGGARVYVRENSYFVGALPLLPEVRELAGLRPKYEQLYVQQPAQAHLLIQRALLARLVPHASRGGAA
;
A
#
# COMPACT_ATOMS: atom_id res chain seq x y z
N MET A 1 7.52 -9.56 -20.38
CA MET A 1 6.06 -9.62 -20.18
C MET A 1 5.69 -8.54 -19.19
N ASN A 2 4.80 -7.61 -19.55
CA ASN A 2 4.32 -6.56 -18.64
C ASN A 2 3.16 -7.14 -17.82
N ASP A 3 3.47 -7.75 -16.67
CA ASP A 3 2.44 -8.20 -15.75
C ASP A 3 1.74 -6.99 -15.13
N TRP A 4 0.49 -6.81 -15.54
CA TRP A 4 -0.41 -5.86 -14.89
C TRP A 4 -0.43 -6.15 -13.39
N PRO A 5 -0.33 -5.13 -12.52
CA PRO A 5 -0.30 -5.31 -11.07
C PRO A 5 -1.45 -6.15 -10.52
N LEU A 6 -2.58 -6.18 -11.23
CA LEU A 6 -3.79 -6.92 -10.85
C LEU A 6 -3.79 -8.40 -11.25
N ARG A 7 -2.79 -8.92 -11.98
CA ARG A 7 -2.81 -10.28 -12.52
C ARG A 7 -2.08 -11.32 -11.68
N SER A 8 -1.09 -10.92 -10.87
CA SER A 8 -0.42 -11.89 -10.00
C SER A 8 -1.30 -12.23 -8.79
N ALA A 9 -1.87 -13.44 -8.79
CA ALA A 9 -2.66 -13.93 -7.66
C ALA A 9 -1.77 -14.12 -6.41
N GLN A 10 -0.53 -14.60 -6.60
CA GLN A 10 0.39 -14.87 -5.50
C GLN A 10 0.89 -13.59 -4.82
N ALA A 11 1.23 -12.55 -5.58
CA ALA A 11 1.63 -11.26 -4.99
C ALA A 11 0.51 -10.61 -4.18
N ARG A 12 -0.75 -10.80 -4.62
CA ARG A 12 -1.93 -10.33 -3.89
C ARG A 12 -2.14 -11.09 -2.60
N GLU A 13 -1.99 -12.41 -2.64
CA GLU A 13 -2.11 -13.24 -1.44
C GLU A 13 -1.05 -12.85 -0.41
N GLU A 14 0.23 -12.78 -0.82
CA GLU A 14 1.34 -12.42 0.08
C GLU A 14 1.12 -11.04 0.71
N LEU A 15 0.71 -10.05 -0.09
CA LEU A 15 0.42 -8.71 0.43
C LEU A 15 -0.80 -8.69 1.36
N THR A 16 -1.83 -9.47 1.05
CA THR A 16 -3.04 -9.57 1.87
C THR A 16 -2.74 -10.21 3.22
N GLU A 17 -2.00 -11.32 3.22
CA GLU A 17 -1.56 -12.00 4.45
C GLU A 17 -0.74 -11.04 5.32
N ALA A 18 0.26 -10.36 4.74
CA ALA A 18 1.07 -9.41 5.47
C ALA A 18 0.26 -8.25 6.06
N LEU A 19 -0.76 -7.74 5.35
CA LEU A 19 -1.65 -6.71 5.89
C LEU A 19 -2.53 -7.25 7.04
N GLY A 20 -3.01 -8.49 6.91
CA GLY A 20 -3.72 -9.20 7.98
C GLY A 20 -2.87 -9.31 9.24
N ASP A 21 -1.61 -9.71 9.08
CA ASP A 21 -0.66 -9.85 10.19
C ASP A 21 -0.29 -8.49 10.81
N VAL A 22 0.06 -7.50 9.98
CA VAL A 22 0.49 -6.16 10.44
C VAL A 22 -0.61 -5.45 11.22
N PHE A 23 -1.87 -5.60 10.79
CA PHE A 23 -3.00 -4.92 11.41
C PHE A 23 -3.84 -5.83 12.31
N GLU A 24 -3.47 -7.11 12.48
CA GLU A 24 -4.20 -8.13 13.23
C GLU A 24 -5.69 -8.22 12.85
N VAL A 25 -5.97 -8.16 11.54
CA VAL A 25 -7.34 -8.17 11.00
C VAL A 25 -7.66 -9.47 10.26
N GLY A 26 -8.96 -9.80 10.21
CA GLY A 26 -9.44 -10.93 9.42
C GLY A 26 -9.19 -10.76 7.91
N ARG A 27 -9.20 -11.89 7.19
CA ARG A 27 -8.89 -11.96 5.76
C ARG A 27 -9.69 -10.98 4.89
N ASP A 28 -10.99 -10.85 5.14
CA ASP A 28 -11.86 -9.96 4.35
C ASP A 28 -11.45 -8.49 4.50
N GLN A 29 -11.12 -8.08 5.73
CA GLN A 29 -10.67 -6.72 6.00
C GLN A 29 -9.27 -6.48 5.42
N ALA A 30 -8.37 -7.46 5.52
CA ALA A 30 -7.06 -7.40 4.88
C ALA A 30 -7.17 -7.27 3.35
N GLN A 31 -8.10 -7.98 2.72
CA GLN A 31 -8.36 -7.88 1.27
C GLN A 31 -8.88 -6.49 0.88
N LEU A 32 -9.79 -5.92 1.66
CA LEU A 32 -10.28 -4.56 1.42
C LEU A 32 -9.16 -3.53 1.57
N LEU A 33 -8.31 -3.67 2.60
CA LEU A 33 -7.16 -2.79 2.79
C LEU A 33 -6.16 -2.95 1.63
N MET A 34 -5.86 -4.17 1.21
CA MET A 34 -4.99 -4.48 0.06
C MET A 34 -5.50 -3.81 -1.22
N LEU A 35 -6.79 -3.98 -1.54
CA LEU A 35 -7.41 -3.35 -2.71
C LEU A 35 -7.35 -1.82 -2.63
N SER A 36 -7.61 -1.28 -1.44
CA SER A 36 -7.54 0.15 -1.16
C SER A 36 -6.14 0.71 -1.40
N LEU A 37 -5.09 -0.01 -0.98
CA LEU A 37 -3.69 0.38 -1.19
C LEU A 37 -3.29 0.28 -2.65
N LEU A 38 -3.55 -0.84 -3.32
CA LEU A 38 -3.23 -1.00 -4.74
C LEU A 38 -3.92 0.06 -5.61
N THR A 39 -5.19 0.37 -5.31
CA THR A 39 -5.92 1.42 -6.03
C THR A 39 -5.22 2.77 -5.88
N THR A 40 -4.82 3.15 -4.66
CA THR A 40 -4.09 4.39 -4.42
C THR A 40 -2.74 4.43 -5.13
N LEU A 41 -2.00 3.33 -5.15
CA LEU A 41 -0.71 3.25 -5.84
C LEU A 41 -0.87 3.39 -7.37
N ILE A 42 -1.89 2.74 -7.94
CA ILE A 42 -2.20 2.86 -9.38
C ILE A 42 -2.64 4.28 -9.72
N GLN A 43 -3.48 4.92 -8.91
CA GLN A 43 -3.87 6.31 -9.09
C GLN A 43 -2.67 7.25 -9.02
N HIS A 44 -1.77 7.03 -8.05
CA HIS A 44 -0.53 7.80 -7.94
C HIS A 44 0.36 7.64 -9.18
N GLN A 45 0.51 6.42 -9.71
CA GLN A 45 1.20 6.19 -10.99
C GLN A 45 0.54 6.95 -12.15
N GLN A 46 -0.79 6.93 -12.25
CA GLN A 46 -1.53 7.66 -13.28
C GLN A 46 -1.33 9.19 -13.19
N ALA A 47 -1.09 9.71 -11.98
CA ALA A 47 -0.75 11.11 -11.73
C ALA A 47 0.74 11.46 -11.99
N GLY A 48 1.51 10.55 -12.62
CA GLY A 48 2.93 10.75 -12.92
C GLY A 48 3.89 10.22 -11.83
N GLY A 49 3.36 9.50 -10.84
CA GLY A 49 4.14 8.85 -9.79
C GLY A 49 4.94 7.63 -10.27
N ALA A 50 5.66 7.03 -9.32
CA ALA A 50 6.46 5.83 -9.58
C ALA A 50 5.61 4.66 -10.12
N ARG A 51 6.21 3.88 -11.03
CA ARG A 51 5.55 2.73 -11.65
C ARG A 51 5.32 1.61 -10.64
N VAL A 52 4.10 1.10 -10.59
CA VAL A 52 3.72 -0.11 -9.87
C VAL A 52 3.84 -1.31 -10.79
N TYR A 53 4.54 -2.35 -10.37
CA TYR A 53 4.67 -3.59 -11.12
C TYR A 53 4.88 -4.79 -10.18
N VAL A 54 4.78 -6.00 -10.74
CA VAL A 54 5.08 -7.24 -10.01
C VAL A 54 6.35 -7.86 -10.60
N ARG A 55 7.23 -8.36 -9.74
CA ARG A 55 8.40 -9.16 -10.11
C ARG A 55 8.53 -10.32 -9.14
N GLU A 56 8.72 -11.54 -9.67
CA GLU A 56 8.99 -12.75 -8.86
C GLU A 56 7.96 -12.96 -7.72
N ASN A 57 6.69 -12.59 -7.96
CA ASN A 57 5.57 -12.62 -7.01
C ASN A 57 5.54 -11.54 -5.93
N SER A 58 6.37 -10.51 -5.99
CA SER A 58 6.27 -9.38 -5.07
C SER A 58 5.92 -8.08 -5.80
N TYR A 59 5.19 -7.21 -5.10
CA TYR A 59 4.87 -5.87 -5.59
C TYR A 59 6.06 -4.93 -5.44
N PHE A 60 6.26 -4.08 -6.44
CA PHE A 60 7.25 -3.01 -6.47
C PHE A 60 6.60 -1.68 -6.83
N VAL A 61 7.14 -0.61 -6.25
CA VAL A 61 6.81 0.78 -6.59
C VAL A 61 8.12 1.50 -6.90
N GLY A 62 8.35 1.81 -8.17
CA GLY A 62 9.68 2.23 -8.63
C GLY A 62 10.71 1.13 -8.36
N ALA A 63 11.79 1.45 -7.66
CA ALA A 63 12.81 0.47 -7.28
C ALA A 63 12.52 -0.22 -5.93
N LEU A 64 11.48 0.20 -5.20
CA LEU A 64 11.23 -0.25 -3.84
C LEU A 64 10.28 -1.46 -3.81
N PRO A 65 10.63 -2.54 -3.08
CA PRO A 65 9.68 -3.61 -2.79
C PRO A 65 8.61 -3.09 -1.83
N LEU A 66 7.35 -3.47 -2.06
CA LEU A 66 6.21 -2.95 -1.30
C LEU A 66 6.08 -3.59 0.09
N LEU A 67 6.39 -4.88 0.21
CA LEU A 67 6.15 -5.65 1.43
C LEU A 67 6.91 -5.10 2.65
N PRO A 68 8.20 -4.75 2.57
CA PRO A 68 8.91 -4.11 3.69
C PRO A 68 8.26 -2.79 4.10
N GLU A 69 7.85 -1.96 3.14
CA GLU A 69 7.22 -0.66 3.42
C GLU A 69 5.85 -0.78 4.09
N VAL A 70 5.13 -1.88 3.84
CA VAL A 70 3.88 -2.20 4.54
C VAL A 70 4.13 -2.63 5.97
N ARG A 71 5.15 -3.47 6.22
CA ARG A 71 5.49 -3.93 7.58
C ARG A 71 5.85 -2.77 8.51
N GLU A 72 6.45 -1.74 7.95
CA GLU A 72 6.79 -0.51 8.65
C GLU A 72 5.58 0.32 9.09
N LEU A 73 4.38 -0.01 8.61
CA LEU A 73 3.12 0.62 9.04
C LEU A 73 2.55 0.00 10.33
N ALA A 74 3.19 -1.02 10.91
CA ALA A 74 2.71 -1.70 12.12
C ALA A 74 2.45 -0.73 13.29
N GLY A 75 3.23 0.34 13.42
CA GLY A 75 3.02 1.37 14.45
C GLY A 75 1.69 2.14 14.32
N LEU A 76 1.01 2.06 13.17
CA LEU A 76 -0.30 2.68 12.95
C LEU A 76 -1.46 1.80 13.39
N ARG A 77 -1.22 0.54 13.76
CA ARG A 77 -2.26 -0.43 14.10
C ARG A 77 -3.25 0.08 15.15
N PRO A 78 -2.83 0.60 16.33
CA PRO A 78 -3.79 1.03 17.35
C PRO A 78 -4.72 2.14 16.85
N LYS A 79 -4.19 3.05 16.01
CA LYS A 79 -4.96 4.15 15.41
C LYS A 79 -5.88 3.65 14.30
N TYR A 80 -5.43 2.68 13.50
CA TYR A 80 -6.23 2.05 12.47
C TYR A 80 -7.44 1.35 13.09
N GLU A 81 -7.25 0.52 14.12
CA GLU A 81 -8.31 -0.18 14.84
C GLU A 81 -9.34 0.80 15.42
N GLN A 82 -8.88 1.86 16.10
CA GLN A 82 -9.75 2.88 16.67
C GLN A 82 -10.61 3.56 15.59
N LEU A 83 -10.00 3.91 14.45
CA LEU A 83 -10.71 4.56 13.35
C LEU A 83 -11.63 3.60 12.61
N TYR A 84 -11.26 2.34 12.45
CA TYR A 84 -11.98 1.42 11.59
C TYR A 84 -13.41 1.15 12.08
N VAL A 85 -13.62 1.07 13.39
CA VAL A 85 -14.95 0.85 14.00
C VAL A 85 -15.93 1.98 13.68
N GLN A 86 -15.43 3.22 13.61
CA GLN A 86 -16.29 4.41 13.47
C GLN A 86 -16.29 4.97 12.04
N GLN A 87 -15.14 4.91 11.38
CA GLN A 87 -14.84 5.58 10.12
C GLN A 87 -13.88 4.73 9.26
N PRO A 88 -14.34 3.59 8.69
CA PRO A 88 -13.50 2.68 7.90
C PRO A 88 -12.72 3.37 6.77
N ALA A 89 -13.37 4.30 6.06
CA ALA A 89 -12.75 5.07 4.99
C ALA A 89 -11.57 5.92 5.49
N GLN A 90 -11.67 6.52 6.68
CA GLN A 90 -10.56 7.27 7.26
C GLN A 90 -9.44 6.36 7.76
N ALA A 91 -9.77 5.19 8.30
CA ALA A 91 -8.77 4.19 8.68
C ALA A 91 -7.95 3.75 7.45
N HIS A 92 -8.61 3.48 6.32
CA HIS A 92 -7.93 3.13 5.07
C HIS A 92 -7.09 4.30 4.54
N LEU A 93 -7.63 5.51 4.57
CA LEU A 93 -6.93 6.72 4.13
C LEU A 93 -5.66 7.00 4.97
N LEU A 94 -5.70 6.71 6.27
CA LEU A 94 -4.53 6.80 7.15
C LEU A 94 -3.38 5.91 6.62
N ILE A 95 -3.67 4.64 6.33
CA ILE A 95 -2.66 3.69 5.85
C ILE A 95 -2.17 4.06 4.45
N GLN A 96 -3.08 4.45 3.55
CA GLN A 96 -2.74 4.91 2.21
C GLN A 96 -1.76 6.10 2.24
N ARG A 97 -2.06 7.12 3.05
CA ARG A 97 -1.20 8.31 3.16
C ARG A 97 0.15 7.98 3.77
N ALA A 98 0.17 7.14 4.80
CA ALA A 98 1.42 6.71 5.42
C ALA A 98 2.30 5.92 4.43
N LEU A 99 1.72 4.97 3.71
CA LEU A 99 2.42 4.19 2.69
C LEU A 99 2.97 5.09 1.57
N LEU A 100 2.16 6.01 1.04
CA LEU A 100 2.61 6.95 0.01
C LEU A 100 3.75 7.84 0.50
N ALA A 101 3.70 8.34 1.74
CA ALA A 101 4.77 9.17 2.29
C ALA A 101 6.11 8.42 2.40
N ARG A 102 6.07 7.10 2.56
CA ARG A 102 7.26 6.25 2.57
C ARG A 102 7.79 5.96 1.16
N LEU A 103 6.89 5.65 0.24
CA LEU A 103 7.23 5.31 -1.15
C LEU A 103 7.60 6.53 -2.00
N VAL A 104 7.18 7.70 -1.58
CA VAL A 104 7.46 8.99 -2.22
C VAL A 104 8.15 9.86 -1.18
N PRO A 105 9.47 9.70 -0.97
CA PRO A 105 10.23 10.65 -0.17
C PRO A 105 10.24 11.98 -0.92
N HIS A 106 9.23 12.83 -0.65
CA HIS A 106 9.01 14.16 -1.21
C HIS A 106 9.85 14.47 -2.47
N ALA A 107 9.52 13.85 -3.60
CA ALA A 107 10.05 14.30 -4.87
C ALA A 107 9.52 15.74 -5.07
N SER A 108 10.43 16.72 -4.94
CA SER A 108 10.28 18.18 -5.14
C SER A 108 9.68 19.04 -4.00
N ARG A 109 10.47 19.29 -2.94
CA ARG A 109 10.78 20.70 -2.55
C ARG A 109 12.06 21.10 -3.28
N GLY A 110 11.92 21.31 -4.58
CA GLY A 110 13.00 21.72 -5.48
C GLY A 110 12.46 22.73 -6.50
N GLY A 111 11.54 23.60 -6.07
CA GLY A 111 11.22 24.83 -6.76
C GLY A 111 12.05 25.96 -6.13
N ALA A 112 13.35 25.97 -6.42
CA ALA A 112 14.25 27.10 -6.18
C ALA A 112 15.56 26.85 -6.92
N ALA A 113 15.57 27.19 -8.21
CA ALA A 113 16.72 27.70 -8.94
C ALA A 113 16.20 28.47 -10.15
#